data_AF-A0A5U3EW62-F1
#
_entry.id   AF-A0A5U3EW62-F1
#
_cell.length_a   1.000
_cell.length_b   1.000
_cell.length_c   1.000
_cell.angle_alpha   90.00
_cell.angle_beta   90.00
_cell.angle_gamma   90.00
#
_symmetry.space_group_name_H-M   'P 1'
#
loop_
_entity.id
_entity.type
_entity.pdbx_description
1 polymer ?
#
loop_
_entity_poly.entity_id
_entity_poly.type
_entity_poly.pdbx_seq_one_letter_code
_entity_poly.pdbx_strand_id
1 'polypeptide(L)'
;MELNENDIDPRRQAMYLYWQGYRISRIADFLGEKPATVHSWKRRDGWDSYSPLQQIEHTTAARYNQLVGKSHKDPGDFKELDLLGRQMERHARIGRFGETGRESDLNPNVERRTEERKKPTRNHFSDEQIADLEAAFHAIIRPYQKKWFDNRYQDIRAILKTRQCGATWYFAREALLGAIKDGRNKIFLSASKSQALVFRREIIKFARQVGVKLSGNPIVLSNGAELHFLGTNASTTQSYNGDLHVDEFFWISGFKEIQNTASGMATLDDMHITYMSTPSTYSHDAYGLWSGADYNRDLPAAERVEIPTTHDRLKDGLLCADGIWRQMLTIYDAVAGGMKASPEKLRRKNTGVNFDNKYMCQFLDDSESVFPFSLLRSRMVDAMEKWRDFKPWANRPLGDRPVWIGYDPSSTGDSCGCAVVAPPRFAGEPFRVLERYQWHEPNFQAQADKIRELTQRYNVTHIGIDETGGIGRAVAQIVKTFYPMVESMHYNAAMKTDLIVKARSVIEGRRIEFDYGHTDIAQAFMAIRKIVTPSGKYVSYETSRSEEISHGDVAWAVMMALIHEPMSGYEEDSQGLMEIY
;
A
#
# COMPACT_ATOMS: atom_id res chain seq x y z
N MET A 1 -68.31 -5.91 -31.53
CA MET A 1 -69.53 -5.32 -30.97
C MET A 1 -69.08 -4.09 -30.20
N GLU A 2 -69.18 -2.91 -30.81
CA GLU A 2 -68.84 -1.67 -30.12
C GLU A 2 -69.94 -1.38 -29.09
N LEU A 3 -69.56 -1.29 -27.81
CA LEU A 3 -70.48 -0.88 -26.75
C LEU A 3 -70.86 0.59 -27.00
N ASN A 4 -72.15 0.86 -27.15
CA ASN A 4 -72.65 2.22 -27.34
C ASN A 4 -72.83 2.90 -25.97
N GLU A 5 -72.78 4.23 -25.90
CA GLU A 5 -73.03 4.96 -24.62
C GLU A 5 -74.40 4.65 -24.01
N ASN A 6 -75.34 4.16 -24.84
CA ASN A 6 -76.67 3.70 -24.44
C ASN A 6 -76.72 2.30 -23.80
N ASP A 7 -75.60 1.58 -23.70
CA ASP A 7 -75.54 0.23 -23.08
C ASP A 7 -75.14 0.27 -21.59
N ILE A 8 -74.96 1.46 -21.02
CA ILE A 8 -74.62 1.64 -19.60
C ILE A 8 -75.89 1.59 -18.75
N ASP A 9 -75.89 0.79 -17.67
CA ASP A 9 -77.01 0.70 -16.74
C ASP A 9 -77.38 2.09 -16.16
N PRO A 10 -78.54 2.66 -16.53
CA PRO A 10 -78.92 4.03 -16.16
C PRO A 10 -79.05 4.17 -14.64
N ARG A 11 -79.36 3.09 -13.92
CA ARG A 11 -79.47 3.08 -12.46
C ARG A 11 -78.11 3.28 -11.78
N ARG A 12 -77.05 2.65 -12.31
CA ARG A 12 -75.68 2.83 -11.81
C ARG A 12 -75.11 4.19 -12.16
N GLN A 13 -75.37 4.67 -13.37
CA GLN A 13 -74.94 6.01 -13.80
C GLN A 13 -75.57 7.11 -12.95
N ALA A 14 -76.86 6.96 -12.60
CA ALA A 14 -77.55 7.87 -11.69
C ALA A 14 -76.88 7.94 -10.30
N MET A 15 -76.43 6.81 -9.77
CA MET A 15 -75.74 6.73 -8.47
C MET A 15 -74.40 7.47 -8.50
N TYR A 16 -73.59 7.32 -9.56
CA TYR A 16 -72.32 8.02 -9.69
C TYR A 16 -72.50 9.53 -9.84
N LEU A 17 -73.47 9.98 -10.63
CA LEU A 17 -73.81 11.41 -10.75
C LEU A 17 -74.30 11.97 -9.40
N TYR A 18 -75.02 11.18 -8.62
CA TYR A 18 -75.42 11.58 -7.28
C TYR A 18 -74.21 11.78 -6.35
N TRP A 19 -73.24 10.88 -6.35
CA TRP A 19 -72.00 11.03 -5.57
C TRP A 19 -71.14 12.21 -6.04
N GLN A 20 -71.25 12.63 -7.30
CA GLN A 20 -70.64 13.87 -7.82
C GLN A 20 -71.37 15.15 -7.35
N GLY A 21 -72.50 15.04 -6.64
CA GLY A 21 -73.23 16.16 -6.06
C GLY A 21 -74.37 16.71 -6.92
N TYR A 22 -74.74 16.05 -8.01
CA TYR A 22 -75.87 16.47 -8.84
C TYR A 22 -77.22 16.25 -8.12
N ARG A 23 -78.14 17.20 -8.27
CA ARG A 23 -79.52 17.06 -7.75
C ARG A 23 -80.29 15.99 -8.54
N ILE A 24 -81.14 15.23 -7.86
CA ILE A 24 -81.91 14.11 -8.45
C ILE A 24 -82.75 14.55 -9.66
N SER A 25 -83.34 15.75 -9.62
CA SER A 25 -84.08 16.29 -10.77
C SER A 25 -83.19 16.45 -12.01
N ARG A 26 -81.96 16.93 -11.83
CA ARG A 26 -81.00 17.13 -12.92
C ARG A 26 -80.45 15.80 -13.46
N ILE A 27 -80.27 14.81 -12.57
CA ILE A 27 -79.88 13.45 -12.96
C ILE A 27 -80.98 12.79 -13.79
N ALA A 28 -82.23 12.94 -13.37
CA ALA A 28 -83.39 12.41 -14.10
C ALA A 28 -83.48 13.01 -15.50
N ASP A 29 -83.33 14.34 -15.63
CA ASP A 29 -83.27 15.01 -16.94
C ASP A 29 -82.14 14.49 -17.82
N PHE A 30 -80.94 14.28 -17.25
CA PHE A 30 -79.77 13.83 -17.98
C PHE A 30 -79.91 12.39 -18.51
N LEU A 31 -80.60 11.53 -17.77
CA LEU A 31 -80.81 10.13 -18.13
C LEU A 31 -82.11 9.86 -18.90
N GLY A 32 -82.94 10.88 -19.14
CA GLY A 32 -84.26 10.72 -19.77
C GLY A 32 -85.27 9.98 -18.89
N GLU A 33 -85.08 9.99 -17.57
CA GLU A 33 -85.88 9.25 -16.59
C GLU A 33 -86.81 10.17 -15.79
N LYS A 34 -87.84 9.60 -15.16
CA LYS A 34 -88.70 10.38 -14.25
C LYS A 34 -88.01 10.60 -12.89
N PRO A 35 -88.07 11.79 -12.26
CA PRO A 35 -87.47 12.02 -10.94
C PRO A 35 -87.92 11.01 -9.88
N ALA A 36 -89.17 10.57 -9.91
CA ALA A 36 -89.71 9.55 -9.00
C ALA A 36 -88.98 8.20 -9.15
N THR A 37 -88.58 7.83 -10.36
CA THR A 37 -87.81 6.61 -10.66
C THR A 37 -86.42 6.69 -10.00
N VAL A 38 -85.72 7.81 -10.18
CA VAL A 38 -84.38 8.02 -9.60
C VAL A 38 -84.44 8.10 -8.07
N HIS A 39 -85.47 8.72 -7.49
CA HIS A 39 -85.71 8.70 -6.04
C HIS A 39 -85.94 7.29 -5.51
N SER A 40 -86.66 6.44 -6.25
CA SER A 40 -86.88 5.04 -5.90
C SER A 40 -85.57 4.24 -5.91
N TRP A 41 -84.71 4.44 -6.92
CA TRP A 41 -83.38 3.83 -6.97
C TRP A 41 -82.51 4.26 -5.81
N LYS A 42 -82.44 5.57 -5.55
CA LYS A 42 -81.70 6.12 -4.40
C LYS A 42 -82.11 5.46 -3.08
N ARG A 43 -83.42 5.31 -2.85
CA ARG A 43 -83.95 4.70 -1.62
C ARG A 43 -83.64 3.20 -1.57
N ARG A 44 -83.81 2.48 -2.68
CA ARG A 44 -83.66 1.02 -2.74
C ARG A 44 -82.21 0.58 -2.54
N ASP A 45 -81.27 1.30 -3.15
CA ASP A 45 -79.84 0.96 -3.07
C ASP A 45 -79.11 1.72 -1.96
N GLY A 46 -79.83 2.54 -1.18
CA GLY A 46 -79.27 3.27 -0.03
C GLY A 46 -78.07 4.14 -0.41
N TRP A 47 -78.17 4.99 -1.44
CA TRP A 47 -76.98 5.72 -1.92
C TRP A 47 -76.31 6.60 -0.84
N ASP A 48 -77.08 7.05 0.16
CA ASP A 48 -76.59 7.85 1.29
C ASP A 48 -75.83 7.03 2.35
N SER A 49 -75.92 5.69 2.33
CA SER A 49 -75.25 4.83 3.32
C SER A 49 -73.82 4.45 2.91
N TYR A 50 -73.38 4.80 1.70
CA TYR A 50 -72.01 4.57 1.26
C TYR A 50 -71.09 5.62 1.87
N SER A 51 -70.08 5.17 2.61
CA SER A 51 -69.00 6.03 3.08
C SER A 51 -68.18 6.58 1.90
N PRO A 52 -67.49 7.72 2.06
CA PRO A 52 -66.61 8.26 1.02
C PRO A 52 -65.59 7.25 0.49
N LEU A 53 -65.03 6.39 1.36
CA LEU A 53 -64.09 5.34 0.95
C LEU A 53 -64.77 4.32 0.02
N GLN A 54 -65.95 3.82 0.39
CA GLN A 54 -66.71 2.88 -0.44
C GLN A 54 -67.10 3.50 -1.79
N GLN A 55 -67.49 4.77 -1.82
CA GLN A 55 -67.80 5.48 -3.07
C GLN A 55 -66.58 5.53 -4.00
N ILE A 56 -65.40 5.82 -3.46
CA ILE A 56 -64.14 5.86 -4.22
C ILE A 56 -63.72 4.44 -4.66
N GLU A 57 -63.88 3.42 -3.81
CA GLU A 57 -63.61 2.02 -4.17
C GLU A 57 -64.48 1.56 -5.35
N HIS A 58 -65.78 1.84 -5.31
CA HIS A 58 -66.71 1.49 -6.38
C HIS A 58 -66.39 2.20 -7.68
N THR A 59 -66.13 3.51 -7.65
CA THR A 59 -65.81 4.30 -8.85
C THR A 59 -64.44 3.95 -9.43
N THR A 60 -63.44 3.68 -8.59
CA THR A 60 -62.10 3.20 -9.00
C THR A 60 -62.18 1.84 -9.67
N ALA A 61 -62.89 0.88 -9.06
CA ALA A 61 -63.07 -0.45 -9.64
C ALA A 61 -63.84 -0.40 -10.97
N ALA A 62 -64.88 0.42 -11.06
CA ALA A 62 -65.64 0.60 -12.29
C ALA A 62 -64.77 1.16 -13.43
N ARG A 63 -63.98 2.21 -13.15
CA ARG A 63 -63.06 2.81 -14.13
C ARG A 63 -61.94 1.85 -14.53
N TYR A 64 -61.39 1.11 -13.58
CA TYR A 64 -60.38 0.08 -13.84
C TYR A 64 -60.93 -0.98 -14.81
N ASN A 65 -62.11 -1.53 -14.53
CA ASN A 65 -62.75 -2.52 -15.40
C ASN A 65 -63.07 -1.96 -16.80
N GLN A 66 -63.49 -0.70 -16.89
CA GLN A 66 -63.71 -0.03 -18.18
C GLN A 66 -62.42 0.04 -19.02
N LEU A 67 -61.31 0.43 -18.41
CA LEU A 67 -60.01 0.50 -19.10
C LEU A 67 -59.50 -0.89 -19.47
N VAL A 68 -59.64 -1.89 -18.59
CA VAL A 68 -59.30 -3.29 -18.89
C VAL A 68 -60.08 -3.80 -20.11
N GLY A 69 -61.38 -3.51 -20.19
CA GLY A 69 -62.26 -3.93 -21.29
C GLY A 69 -62.06 -3.17 -22.62
N LYS A 70 -61.27 -2.09 -22.65
CA LYS A 70 -61.02 -1.29 -23.86
C LYS A 70 -60.23 -2.11 -24.89
N SER A 71 -60.73 -2.20 -26.13
CA SER A 71 -60.16 -3.02 -27.22
C SER A 71 -58.81 -2.49 -27.72
N HIS A 72 -58.67 -1.18 -27.87
CA HIS A 72 -57.41 -0.50 -28.19
C HIS A 72 -56.98 0.38 -27.02
N LYS A 73 -55.77 0.16 -26.49
CA LYS A 73 -55.22 0.92 -25.34
C LYS A 73 -54.05 1.79 -25.78
N ASP A 74 -54.08 3.06 -25.40
CA ASP A 74 -53.00 4.01 -25.61
C ASP A 74 -52.09 4.10 -24.36
N PRO A 75 -50.89 4.69 -24.46
CA PRO A 75 -49.98 4.82 -23.31
C PRO A 75 -50.61 5.52 -22.08
N GLY A 76 -51.57 6.42 -22.31
CA GLY A 76 -52.35 7.06 -21.24
C GLY A 76 -53.21 6.05 -20.46
N ASP A 77 -53.82 5.07 -21.12
CA ASP A 77 -54.66 4.06 -20.48
C ASP A 77 -53.84 3.12 -19.58
N PHE A 78 -52.62 2.74 -20.02
CA PHE A 78 -51.73 1.92 -19.21
C PHE A 78 -51.27 2.63 -17.94
N LYS A 79 -51.00 3.94 -18.04
CA LYS A 79 -50.66 4.76 -16.89
C LYS A 79 -51.84 4.92 -15.94
N GLU A 80 -53.05 5.12 -16.46
CA GLU A 80 -54.26 5.20 -15.65
C GLU A 80 -54.56 3.87 -14.95
N LEU A 81 -54.38 2.72 -15.62
CA LEU A 81 -54.50 1.38 -15.03
C LEU A 81 -53.53 1.14 -13.87
N ASP A 82 -52.25 1.50 -14.03
CA ASP A 82 -51.26 1.39 -12.95
C ASP A 82 -51.62 2.31 -11.75
N LEU A 83 -52.04 3.54 -12.02
CA LEU A 83 -52.45 4.47 -10.97
C LEU A 83 -53.68 3.98 -10.21
N LEU A 84 -54.72 3.52 -10.92
CA LEU A 84 -55.93 2.96 -10.31
C LEU A 84 -55.62 1.70 -9.50
N GLY A 85 -54.75 0.81 -10.01
CA GLY A 85 -54.32 -0.39 -9.28
C GLY A 85 -53.62 -0.05 -7.96
N ARG A 86 -52.74 0.96 -7.95
CA ARG A 86 -52.10 1.46 -6.72
C ARG A 86 -53.09 2.11 -5.76
N GLN A 87 -54.13 2.79 -6.26
CA GLN A 87 -55.17 3.34 -5.40
C GLN A 87 -56.01 2.24 -4.75
N MET A 88 -56.33 1.16 -5.47
CA MET A 88 -57.04 0.01 -4.88
C MET A 88 -56.28 -0.62 -3.71
N GLU A 89 -54.95 -0.77 -3.84
CA GLU A 89 -54.10 -1.21 -2.73
C GLU A 89 -54.16 -0.25 -1.53
N ARG A 90 -54.16 1.06 -1.78
CA ARG A 90 -54.29 2.07 -0.72
C ARG A 90 -55.67 2.04 -0.05
N HIS A 91 -56.75 1.85 -0.81
CA HIS A 91 -58.09 1.73 -0.24
C HIS A 91 -58.18 0.52 0.69
N ALA A 92 -57.67 -0.64 0.26
CA ALA A 92 -57.62 -1.85 1.08
C ALA A 92 -56.82 -1.63 2.38
N ARG A 93 -55.71 -0.87 2.32
CA ARG A 93 -54.92 -0.49 3.51
C ARG A 93 -55.68 0.46 4.44
N ILE A 94 -56.38 1.46 3.89
CA ILE A 94 -57.21 2.39 4.67
C ILE A 94 -58.38 1.64 5.33
N GLY A 95 -59.02 0.71 4.60
CA GLY A 95 -60.08 -0.16 5.14
C GLY A 95 -59.56 -1.02 6.30
N ARG A 96 -58.43 -1.72 6.09
CA ARG A 96 -57.79 -2.52 7.13
C ARG A 96 -57.40 -1.69 8.35
N PHE A 97 -56.86 -0.48 8.16
CA PHE A 97 -56.59 0.45 9.25
C PHE A 97 -57.86 0.86 10.01
N GLY A 98 -58.97 1.10 9.31
CA GLY A 98 -60.26 1.40 9.93
C GLY A 98 -60.77 0.28 10.83
N GLU A 99 -60.45 -0.98 10.51
CA GLU A 99 -60.80 -2.15 11.32
C GLU A 99 -59.84 -2.40 12.48
N THR A 100 -58.53 -2.24 12.27
CA THR A 100 -57.49 -2.64 13.24
C THR A 100 -56.97 -1.49 14.11
N GLY A 101 -57.12 -0.24 13.66
CA GLY A 101 -56.51 0.95 14.25
C GLY A 101 -54.97 1.01 14.19
N ARG A 102 -54.31 0.09 13.48
CA ARG A 102 -52.84 -0.04 13.49
C ARG A 102 -52.18 0.78 12.39
N GLU A 103 -51.37 1.76 12.76
CA GLU A 103 -50.64 2.63 11.82
C GLU A 103 -49.72 1.85 10.84
N SER A 104 -49.28 0.65 11.23
CA SER A 104 -48.51 -0.26 10.38
C SER A 104 -49.26 -0.72 9.12
N ASP A 105 -50.60 -0.78 9.16
CA ASP A 105 -51.43 -1.17 8.02
C ASP A 105 -51.45 -0.10 6.92
N LEU A 106 -51.17 1.17 7.26
CA LEU A 106 -51.09 2.28 6.31
C LEU A 106 -49.73 2.37 5.62
N ASN A 107 -48.65 1.95 6.29
CA ASN A 107 -47.29 2.06 5.78
C ASN A 107 -46.44 0.80 6.06
N PRO A 108 -46.18 -0.04 5.03
CA PRO A 108 -45.36 -1.25 5.18
C PRO A 108 -43.90 -0.97 5.57
N ASN A 109 -43.43 0.28 5.48
CA ASN A 109 -42.10 0.65 5.95
C ASN A 109 -42.01 0.79 7.49
N VAL A 110 -43.14 0.79 8.20
CA VAL A 110 -43.16 0.83 9.67
C VAL A 110 -42.71 -0.51 10.25
N GLU A 111 -43.13 -1.64 9.66
CA GLU A 111 -42.62 -2.98 10.03
C GLU A 111 -41.13 -3.16 9.67
N ARG A 112 -40.65 -2.50 8.59
CA ARG A 112 -39.21 -2.50 8.25
C ARG A 112 -38.34 -1.65 9.18
N ARG A 113 -38.94 -0.87 10.09
CA ARG A 113 -38.21 -0.08 11.10
C ARG A 113 -38.04 -0.82 12.43
N THR A 114 -38.83 -1.85 12.70
CA THR A 114 -38.75 -2.64 13.95
C THR A 114 -37.66 -3.71 13.95
N GLU A 115 -37.10 -4.06 12.79
CA GLU A 115 -35.81 -4.76 12.75
C GLU A 115 -34.70 -3.75 13.04
N GLU A 116 -34.27 -3.67 14.30
CA GLU A 116 -33.03 -3.00 14.67
C GLU A 116 -31.88 -3.57 13.84
N ARG A 117 -31.52 -2.91 12.74
CA ARG A 117 -30.22 -3.15 12.09
C ARG A 117 -29.14 -2.77 13.09
N LYS A 118 -28.68 -3.75 13.87
CA LYS A 118 -27.43 -3.65 14.63
C LYS A 118 -26.38 -3.09 13.67
N LYS A 119 -25.83 -1.91 14.01
CA LYS A 119 -24.77 -1.31 13.19
C LYS A 119 -23.68 -2.38 13.02
N PRO A 120 -23.21 -2.66 11.80
CA PRO A 120 -22.19 -3.68 11.59
C PRO A 120 -20.98 -3.34 12.45
N THR A 121 -20.57 -4.30 13.29
CA THR A 121 -19.41 -4.14 14.17
C THR A 121 -18.19 -3.87 13.31
N ARG A 122 -17.52 -2.74 13.55
CA ARG A 122 -16.38 -2.32 12.74
C ARG A 122 -15.24 -3.34 12.88
N ASN A 123 -14.57 -3.63 11.76
CA ASN A 123 -13.41 -4.54 11.71
C ASN A 123 -13.69 -5.90 12.39
N HIS A 124 -14.90 -6.43 12.17
CA HIS A 124 -15.36 -7.70 12.72
C HIS A 124 -15.21 -8.85 11.72
N PHE A 125 -14.91 -10.03 12.24
CA PHE A 125 -14.86 -11.29 11.52
C PHE A 125 -15.80 -12.29 12.22
N SER A 126 -16.65 -12.97 11.47
CA SER A 126 -17.41 -14.12 11.97
C SER A 126 -16.54 -15.38 12.02
N ASP A 127 -16.94 -16.39 12.79
CA ASP A 127 -16.22 -17.67 12.88
C ASP A 127 -16.07 -18.37 11.52
N GLU A 128 -17.09 -18.28 10.67
CA GLU A 128 -17.06 -18.77 9.29
C GLU A 128 -16.01 -18.04 8.45
N GLN A 129 -15.96 -16.70 8.54
CA GLN A 129 -14.95 -15.90 7.84
C GLN A 129 -13.52 -16.21 8.32
N ILE A 130 -13.35 -16.49 9.62
CA ILE A 130 -12.05 -16.88 10.20
C ILE A 130 -11.61 -18.24 9.65
N ALA A 131 -12.52 -19.22 9.65
CA ALA A 131 -12.26 -20.55 9.11
C ALA A 131 -11.92 -20.51 7.61
N ASP A 132 -12.65 -19.71 6.83
CA ASP A 132 -12.39 -19.51 5.40
C ASP A 132 -11.02 -18.89 5.14
N LEU A 133 -10.63 -17.85 5.91
CA LEU A 133 -9.31 -17.24 5.80
C LEU A 133 -8.19 -18.22 6.14
N GLU A 134 -8.37 -19.01 7.20
CA GLU A 134 -7.39 -20.02 7.61
C GLU A 134 -7.24 -21.12 6.55
N ALA A 135 -8.35 -21.67 6.05
CA ALA A 135 -8.34 -22.67 5.00
C ALA A 135 -7.68 -22.14 3.72
N ALA A 136 -8.07 -20.93 3.28
CA ALA A 136 -7.49 -20.28 2.11
C ALA A 136 -5.99 -20.01 2.28
N PHE A 137 -5.55 -19.62 3.48
CA PHE A 137 -4.14 -19.38 3.78
C PHE A 137 -3.34 -20.69 3.74
N HIS A 138 -3.80 -21.74 4.42
CA HIS A 138 -3.11 -23.03 4.43
C HIS A 138 -3.05 -23.70 3.06
N ALA A 139 -4.04 -23.48 2.19
CA ALA A 139 -4.08 -24.04 0.85
C ALA A 139 -2.98 -23.46 -0.08
N ILE A 140 -2.47 -22.27 0.20
CA ILE A 140 -1.59 -21.53 -0.73
C ILE A 140 -0.18 -21.28 -0.20
N ILE A 141 0.07 -21.43 1.10
CA ILE A 141 1.41 -21.26 1.66
C ILE A 141 2.37 -22.31 1.10
N ARG A 142 3.60 -21.87 0.83
CA ARG A 142 4.67 -22.73 0.33
C ARG A 142 5.29 -23.57 1.45
N PRO A 143 5.94 -24.70 1.13
CA PRO A 143 6.66 -25.53 2.11
C PRO A 143 7.54 -24.77 3.11
N TYR A 144 8.32 -23.79 2.66
CA TYR A 144 9.15 -22.99 3.56
C TYR A 144 8.34 -22.02 4.46
N GLN A 145 7.21 -21.53 3.97
CA GLN A 145 6.26 -20.73 4.76
C GLN A 145 5.53 -21.58 5.79
N LYS A 146 5.22 -22.84 5.46
CA LYS A 146 4.68 -23.79 6.42
C LYS A 146 5.63 -24.03 7.59
N LYS A 147 6.96 -24.07 7.36
CA LYS A 147 7.94 -24.13 8.46
C LYS A 147 7.85 -22.92 9.39
N TRP A 148 7.61 -21.72 8.85
CA TRP A 148 7.37 -20.53 9.68
C TRP A 148 6.11 -20.70 10.54
N PHE A 149 5.02 -21.21 9.96
CA PHE A 149 3.76 -21.45 10.66
C PHE A 149 3.89 -22.47 11.78
N ASP A 150 4.57 -23.58 11.48
CA ASP A 150 4.80 -24.68 12.41
C ASP A 150 5.73 -24.27 13.57
N ASN A 151 6.39 -23.12 13.49
CA ASN A 151 7.25 -22.56 14.55
C ASN A 151 6.73 -21.23 15.11
N ARG A 152 5.47 -20.84 14.83
CA ARG A 152 4.92 -19.53 15.24
C ARG A 152 4.79 -19.31 16.76
N TYR A 153 4.92 -20.37 17.55
CA TYR A 153 4.85 -20.32 19.02
C TYR A 153 6.19 -20.04 19.69
N GLN A 154 7.29 -19.98 18.93
CA GLN A 154 8.61 -19.66 19.47
C GLN A 154 8.62 -18.22 19.99
N ASP A 155 9.19 -17.99 21.17
CA ASP A 155 9.32 -16.66 21.78
C ASP A 155 10.04 -15.70 20.86
N ILE A 156 11.14 -16.16 20.26
CA ILE A 156 11.89 -15.38 19.28
C ILE A 156 12.19 -16.23 18.04
N ARG A 157 11.80 -15.73 16.88
CA ARG A 157 12.23 -16.22 15.56
C ARG A 157 13.13 -15.19 14.89
N ALA A 158 14.25 -15.64 14.35
CA ALA A 158 15.12 -14.83 13.49
C ALA A 158 15.33 -15.51 12.13
N ILE A 159 14.96 -14.82 11.06
CA ILE A 159 14.89 -15.40 9.73
C ILE A 159 15.72 -14.55 8.77
N LEU A 160 16.81 -15.13 8.26
CA LEU A 160 17.45 -14.64 7.06
C LEU A 160 16.75 -15.20 5.84
N LYS A 161 16.45 -14.34 4.89
CA LYS A 161 15.69 -14.71 3.69
C LYS A 161 16.25 -14.10 2.42
N THR A 162 16.07 -14.83 1.32
CA THR A 162 16.18 -14.31 -0.03
C THR A 162 15.12 -13.23 -0.30
N ARG A 163 15.44 -12.27 -1.17
CA ARG A 163 14.44 -11.31 -1.68
C ARG A 163 13.30 -12.02 -2.40
N GLN A 164 12.12 -11.40 -2.35
CA GLN A 164 10.91 -11.82 -3.08
C GLN A 164 10.36 -13.22 -2.72
N CYS A 165 10.71 -13.79 -1.56
CA CYS A 165 10.13 -15.06 -1.08
C CYS A 165 8.70 -14.94 -0.51
N GLY A 166 8.14 -13.73 -0.43
CA GLY A 166 6.81 -13.50 0.13
C GLY A 166 6.74 -13.48 1.66
N ALA A 167 7.84 -13.10 2.34
CA ALA A 167 7.88 -12.95 3.80
C ALA A 167 6.81 -11.97 4.31
N THR A 168 6.81 -10.72 3.84
CA THR A 168 5.80 -9.70 4.23
C THR A 168 4.37 -10.17 3.98
N TRP A 169 4.13 -10.83 2.83
CA TRP A 169 2.82 -11.39 2.49
C TRP A 169 2.38 -12.47 3.48
N TYR A 170 3.30 -13.31 3.92
CA TYR A 170 3.04 -14.40 4.85
C TYR A 170 2.83 -13.88 6.28
N PHE A 171 3.78 -13.10 6.82
CA PHE A 171 3.73 -12.63 8.20
C PHE A 171 2.58 -11.65 8.43
N ALA A 172 2.17 -10.88 7.42
CA ALA A 172 0.92 -10.10 7.47
C ALA A 172 -0.31 -10.98 7.73
N ARG A 173 -0.38 -12.17 7.14
CA ARG A 173 -1.52 -13.11 7.25
C ARG A 173 -1.48 -13.90 8.54
N GLU A 174 -0.30 -14.41 8.90
CA GLU A 174 -0.06 -15.07 10.18
C GLU A 174 -0.45 -14.14 11.34
N ALA A 175 0.03 -12.90 11.32
CA ALA A 175 -0.27 -11.91 12.35
C ALA A 175 -1.76 -11.54 12.39
N LEU A 176 -2.44 -11.37 11.25
CA LEU A 176 -3.89 -11.09 11.24
C LEU A 176 -4.69 -12.26 11.80
N LEU A 177 -4.40 -13.51 11.38
CA LEU A 177 -5.08 -14.70 11.90
C LEU A 177 -4.85 -14.86 13.41
N GLY A 178 -3.62 -14.63 13.86
CA GLY A 178 -3.29 -14.56 15.29
C GLY A 178 -4.20 -13.54 15.98
N ALA A 179 -4.13 -12.27 15.57
CA ALA A 179 -4.86 -11.17 16.21
C ALA A 179 -6.37 -11.39 16.29
N ILE A 180 -6.98 -11.96 15.24
CA ILE A 180 -8.42 -12.24 15.23
C ILE A 180 -8.78 -13.35 16.23
N LYS A 181 -7.92 -14.35 16.41
CA LYS A 181 -8.17 -15.51 17.27
C LYS A 181 -7.78 -15.29 18.73
N ASP A 182 -6.63 -14.68 18.96
CA ASP A 182 -6.02 -14.56 20.29
C ASP A 182 -6.25 -13.19 20.95
N GLY A 183 -6.70 -12.19 20.19
CA GLY A 183 -6.94 -10.85 20.73
C GLY A 183 -5.66 -10.04 21.02
N ARG A 184 -4.47 -10.56 20.69
CA ARG A 184 -3.19 -9.90 20.93
C ARG A 184 -2.92 -8.84 19.88
N ASN A 185 -2.42 -7.69 20.33
CA ASN A 185 -1.96 -6.64 19.44
C ASN A 185 -0.78 -7.13 18.60
N LYS A 186 -0.65 -6.60 17.38
CA LYS A 186 0.48 -6.88 16.48
C LYS A 186 1.17 -5.58 16.11
N ILE A 187 2.46 -5.50 16.39
CA ILE A 187 3.31 -4.36 16.08
C ILE A 187 4.21 -4.72 14.90
N PHE A 188 4.09 -3.99 13.80
CA PHE A 188 4.95 -4.13 12.64
C PHE A 188 5.97 -2.99 12.64
N LEU A 189 7.23 -3.33 12.85
CA LEU A 189 8.36 -2.41 12.78
C LEU A 189 9.15 -2.70 11.50
N SER A 190 9.50 -1.67 10.75
CA SER A 190 10.32 -1.80 9.54
C SER A 190 11.31 -0.65 9.44
N ALA A 191 12.31 -0.78 8.57
CA ALA A 191 13.34 0.25 8.40
C ALA A 191 12.76 1.62 8.00
N SER A 192 11.65 1.67 7.25
CA SER A 192 10.85 2.90 7.10
C SER A 192 9.34 2.65 7.23
N LYS A 193 8.60 3.72 7.53
CA LYS A 193 7.13 3.75 7.59
C LYS A 193 6.50 3.24 6.31
N SER A 194 7.09 3.59 5.17
CA SER A 194 6.62 3.13 3.85
C SER A 194 6.65 1.60 3.72
N GLN A 195 7.67 0.95 4.27
CA GLN A 195 7.79 -0.51 4.33
C GLN A 195 6.79 -1.11 5.31
N ALA A 196 6.62 -0.53 6.50
CA ALA A 196 5.62 -0.99 7.48
C ALA A 196 4.18 -0.95 6.90
N LEU A 197 3.86 0.06 6.08
CA LEU A 197 2.57 0.16 5.40
C LEU A 197 2.34 -0.93 4.33
N VAL A 198 3.38 -1.65 3.90
CA VAL A 198 3.23 -2.83 3.04
C VAL A 198 2.50 -3.94 3.80
N PHE A 199 2.83 -4.18 5.08
CA PHE A 199 2.08 -5.12 5.93
C PHE A 199 0.61 -4.72 6.03
N ARG A 200 0.33 -3.43 6.28
CA ARG A 200 -1.04 -2.90 6.34
C ARG A 200 -1.82 -3.21 5.07
N ARG A 201 -1.20 -3.00 3.90
CA ARG A 201 -1.82 -3.27 2.61
C ARG A 201 -2.13 -4.75 2.44
N GLU A 202 -1.20 -5.64 2.81
CA GLU A 202 -1.40 -7.09 2.71
C GLU A 202 -2.49 -7.59 3.67
N ILE A 203 -2.54 -7.06 4.90
CA ILE A 203 -3.60 -7.33 5.88
C ILE A 203 -4.98 -6.93 5.34
N ILE A 204 -5.10 -5.70 4.80
CA ILE A 204 -6.37 -5.22 4.23
C ILE A 204 -6.79 -6.09 3.03
N LYS A 205 -5.85 -6.48 2.17
CA LYS A 205 -6.13 -7.37 1.02
C LYS A 205 -6.61 -8.74 1.49
N PHE A 206 -6.01 -9.29 2.54
CA PHE A 206 -6.38 -10.60 3.06
C PHE A 206 -7.78 -10.58 3.69
N ALA A 207 -8.08 -9.59 4.53
CA ALA A 207 -9.43 -9.42 5.11
C ALA A 207 -10.53 -9.25 4.05
N ARG A 208 -10.22 -8.58 2.93
CA ARG A 208 -11.16 -8.41 1.82
C ARG A 208 -11.56 -9.71 1.14
N GLN A 209 -10.77 -10.79 1.24
CA GLN A 209 -11.10 -12.08 0.64
C GLN A 209 -12.41 -12.68 1.19
N VAL A 210 -12.74 -12.36 2.44
CA VAL A 210 -13.98 -12.78 3.12
C VAL A 210 -14.97 -11.62 3.31
N GLY A 211 -14.81 -10.53 2.55
CA GLY A 211 -15.73 -9.39 2.56
C GLY A 211 -15.52 -8.38 3.70
N VAL A 212 -14.47 -8.52 4.53
CA VAL A 212 -14.21 -7.59 5.64
C VAL A 212 -13.38 -6.39 5.18
N LYS A 213 -13.94 -5.18 5.35
CA LYS A 213 -13.27 -3.91 5.03
C LYS A 213 -12.60 -3.32 6.27
N LEU A 214 -11.34 -3.67 6.50
CA LEU A 214 -10.54 -3.09 7.59
C LEU A 214 -10.28 -1.60 7.39
N SER A 215 -10.34 -0.84 8.48
CA SER A 215 -10.09 0.61 8.51
C SER A 215 -9.52 1.05 9.85
N GLY A 216 -8.83 2.20 9.87
CA GLY A 216 -8.17 2.74 11.06
C GLY A 216 -6.66 2.91 10.89
N ASN A 217 -6.07 3.66 11.82
CA ASN A 217 -4.63 3.79 12.06
C ASN A 217 -4.41 4.17 13.54
N PRO A 218 -4.18 3.20 14.45
CA PRO A 218 -4.05 1.75 14.22
C PRO A 218 -5.36 1.10 13.75
N ILE A 219 -5.27 -0.11 13.17
CA ILE A 219 -6.47 -0.91 12.87
C ILE A 219 -6.87 -1.61 14.17
N VAL A 220 -8.03 -1.28 14.72
CA VAL A 220 -8.58 -1.91 15.93
C VAL A 220 -9.64 -2.93 15.53
N LEU A 221 -9.41 -4.20 15.84
CA LEU A 221 -10.35 -5.30 15.56
C LEU A 221 -11.52 -5.31 16.56
N SER A 222 -12.63 -5.94 16.20
CA SER A 222 -13.81 -6.02 17.07
C SER A 222 -13.58 -6.75 18.40
N ASN A 223 -12.53 -7.57 18.48
CA ASN A 223 -12.12 -8.29 19.69
C ASN A 223 -11.13 -7.49 20.56
N GLY A 224 -10.82 -6.24 20.21
CA GLY A 224 -9.91 -5.37 20.94
C GLY A 224 -8.46 -5.36 20.45
N ALA A 225 -8.04 -6.33 19.62
CA ALA A 225 -6.67 -6.38 19.11
C ALA A 225 -6.34 -5.18 18.22
N GLU A 226 -5.17 -4.57 18.44
CA GLU A 226 -4.67 -3.43 17.68
C GLU A 226 -3.52 -3.82 16.75
N LEU A 227 -3.57 -3.34 15.51
CA LEU A 227 -2.50 -3.53 14.52
C LEU A 227 -1.79 -2.20 14.27
N HIS A 228 -0.53 -2.13 14.69
CA HIS A 228 0.33 -0.93 14.65
C HIS A 228 1.38 -1.06 13.55
N PHE A 229 1.61 0.00 12.77
CA PHE A 229 2.58 0.01 11.66
C PHE A 229 3.57 1.16 11.84
N LEU A 230 4.80 0.86 12.24
CA LEU A 230 5.78 1.82 12.76
C LEU A 230 7.07 1.82 11.92
N GLY A 231 7.67 3.00 11.77
CA GLY A 231 9.06 3.15 11.31
C GLY A 231 10.04 3.11 12.50
N THR A 232 11.34 3.31 12.26
CA THR A 232 12.44 3.13 13.24
C THR A 232 12.55 4.20 14.33
N ASN A 233 11.50 4.95 14.65
CA ASN A 233 11.56 5.92 15.74
C ASN A 233 11.35 5.21 17.10
N ALA A 234 12.46 4.92 17.80
CA ALA A 234 12.49 4.21 19.08
C ALA A 234 11.58 4.79 20.17
N SER A 235 11.31 6.11 20.13
CA SER A 235 10.39 6.77 21.07
C SER A 235 8.93 6.31 20.92
N THR A 236 8.54 5.88 19.72
CA THR A 236 7.16 5.44 19.46
C THR A 236 6.92 3.99 19.83
N THR A 237 7.97 3.14 19.90
CA THR A 237 7.80 1.71 20.15
C THR A 237 7.57 1.37 21.62
N GLN A 238 8.05 2.18 22.58
CA GLN A 238 8.02 1.89 24.02
C GLN A 238 6.61 1.75 24.63
N SER A 239 5.56 2.29 24.00
CA SER A 239 4.22 2.36 24.57
C SER A 239 3.30 1.19 24.19
N TYR A 240 3.73 0.31 23.28
CA TYR A 240 2.88 -0.77 22.77
C TYR A 240 3.16 -2.10 23.49
N ASN A 241 2.13 -2.93 23.61
CA ASN A 241 2.17 -4.26 24.21
C ASN A 241 1.57 -5.23 23.18
N GLY A 242 2.30 -6.29 22.78
CA GLY A 242 1.85 -7.29 21.79
C GLY A 242 3.00 -7.92 20.98
N ASP A 243 2.65 -8.78 20.02
CA ASP A 243 3.62 -9.50 19.18
C ASP A 243 4.36 -8.54 18.25
N LEU A 244 5.68 -8.62 18.23
CA LEU A 244 6.53 -7.74 17.45
C LEU A 244 7.04 -8.43 16.18
N HIS A 245 6.77 -7.82 15.03
CA HIS A 245 7.26 -8.23 13.73
C HIS A 245 8.25 -7.20 13.21
N VAL A 246 9.54 -7.53 13.17
CA VAL A 246 10.61 -6.63 12.76
C VAL A 246 11.11 -7.02 11.37
N ASP A 247 10.67 -6.27 10.37
CA ASP A 247 11.09 -6.42 8.98
C ASP A 247 12.38 -5.65 8.69
N GLU A 248 13.21 -6.24 7.84
CA GLU A 248 14.52 -5.77 7.44
C GLU A 248 15.41 -5.33 8.61
N PHE A 249 15.42 -6.10 9.71
CA PHE A 249 16.15 -5.75 10.93
C PHE A 249 17.67 -5.55 10.77
N PHE A 250 18.29 -6.15 9.74
CA PHE A 250 19.69 -5.90 9.38
C PHE A 250 19.92 -4.57 8.65
N TRP A 251 18.88 -3.80 8.36
CA TRP A 251 18.96 -2.50 7.71
C TRP A 251 18.42 -1.36 8.59
N ILE A 252 18.03 -1.70 9.83
CA ILE A 252 17.54 -0.75 10.82
C ILE A 252 18.72 -0.05 11.49
N SER A 253 18.70 1.29 11.47
CA SER A 253 19.63 2.06 12.30
C SER A 253 19.23 2.03 13.77
N GLY A 254 20.23 1.98 14.66
CA GLY A 254 20.00 1.94 16.11
C GLY A 254 19.30 0.65 16.57
N PHE A 255 19.54 -0.48 15.90
CA PHE A 255 18.87 -1.75 16.21
C PHE A 255 18.99 -2.13 17.69
N LYS A 256 20.13 -1.88 18.34
CA LYS A 256 20.30 -2.17 19.77
C LYS A 256 19.33 -1.39 20.67
N GLU A 257 19.04 -0.14 20.36
CA GLU A 257 18.07 0.66 21.12
C GLU A 257 16.64 0.13 20.94
N ILE A 258 16.32 -0.26 19.71
CA ILE A 258 15.05 -0.89 19.35
C ILE A 258 14.92 -2.25 20.03
N GLN A 259 15.97 -3.06 20.01
CA GLN A 259 16.01 -4.37 20.63
C GLN A 259 15.83 -4.25 22.14
N ASN A 260 16.53 -3.33 22.81
CA ASN A 260 16.38 -3.09 24.24
C ASN A 260 14.95 -2.64 24.61
N THR A 261 14.34 -1.82 23.75
CA THR A 261 12.94 -1.40 23.92
C THR A 261 11.99 -2.58 23.69
N ALA A 262 12.19 -3.33 22.62
CA ALA A 262 11.39 -4.49 22.23
C ALA A 262 11.46 -5.62 23.27
N SER A 263 12.63 -5.88 23.84
CA SER A 263 12.79 -6.87 24.91
C SER A 263 12.03 -6.46 26.17
N GLY A 264 11.91 -5.16 26.46
CA GLY A 264 11.06 -4.65 27.55
C GLY A 264 9.56 -4.80 27.25
N MET A 265 9.16 -4.77 25.98
CA MET A 265 7.76 -4.99 25.58
C MET A 265 7.39 -6.47 25.65
N ALA A 266 8.29 -7.35 25.22
CA ALA A 266 8.15 -8.81 25.24
C ALA A 266 8.50 -9.46 26.58
N THR A 267 8.38 -8.73 27.69
CA THR A 267 8.63 -9.26 29.05
C THR A 267 7.56 -10.27 29.48
N LEU A 268 6.43 -10.33 28.77
CA LEU A 268 5.35 -11.26 29.05
C LEU A 268 5.58 -12.56 28.25
N ASP A 269 5.45 -13.70 28.94
CA ASP A 269 5.69 -15.06 28.40
C ASP A 269 4.81 -15.40 27.19
N ASP A 270 3.76 -14.63 26.92
CA ASP A 270 2.81 -14.82 25.83
C ASP A 270 3.08 -13.92 24.61
N MET A 271 4.22 -13.22 24.57
CA MET A 271 4.59 -12.36 23.45
C MET A 271 5.71 -12.93 22.60
N HIS A 272 5.52 -12.81 21.28
CA HIS A 272 6.50 -13.33 20.32
C HIS A 272 7.16 -12.22 19.52
N ILE A 273 8.46 -12.39 19.26
CA ILE A 273 9.24 -11.52 18.38
C ILE A 273 9.63 -12.30 17.12
N THR A 274 9.35 -11.72 15.95
CA THR A 274 9.77 -12.26 14.66
C THR A 274 10.64 -11.26 13.91
N TYR A 275 11.93 -11.54 13.86
CA TYR A 275 12.91 -10.84 13.05
C TYR A 275 13.00 -11.49 11.66
N MET A 276 12.91 -10.68 10.60
CA MET A 276 13.02 -11.16 9.22
C MET A 276 13.80 -10.16 8.36
N SER A 277 14.82 -10.61 7.62
CA SER A 277 15.62 -9.67 6.81
C SER A 277 16.46 -10.35 5.74
N THR A 278 16.82 -9.59 4.70
CA THR A 278 18.06 -9.88 3.96
C THR A 278 19.27 -9.37 4.74
N PRO A 279 20.39 -10.10 4.81
CA PRO A 279 21.55 -9.66 5.58
C PRO A 279 22.15 -8.36 5.01
N SER A 280 22.80 -7.58 5.87
CA SER A 280 23.58 -6.38 5.49
C SER A 280 25.07 -6.67 5.58
N THR A 281 25.74 -6.28 6.66
CA THR A 281 27.19 -6.46 6.90
C THR A 281 27.46 -7.17 8.22
N TYR A 282 28.67 -7.74 8.35
CA TYR A 282 29.14 -8.31 9.63
C TYR A 282 29.31 -7.24 10.72
N SER A 283 29.54 -5.99 10.32
CA SER A 283 29.69 -4.83 11.22
C SER A 283 28.35 -4.29 11.75
N HIS A 284 27.22 -4.80 11.26
CA HIS A 284 25.90 -4.39 11.74
C HIS A 284 25.68 -4.79 13.20
N ASP A 285 25.06 -3.92 13.99
CA ASP A 285 24.84 -4.15 15.43
C ASP A 285 23.89 -5.32 15.73
N ALA A 286 22.94 -5.62 14.83
CA ALA A 286 22.12 -6.83 14.88
C ALA A 286 22.89 -8.15 14.66
N TYR A 287 24.14 -8.12 14.17
CA TYR A 287 24.90 -9.36 13.92
C TYR A 287 25.25 -10.08 15.23
N GLY A 288 25.40 -9.35 16.33
CA GLY A 288 25.62 -9.94 17.66
C GLY A 288 24.47 -10.83 18.13
N LEU A 289 23.22 -10.40 17.91
CA LEU A 289 22.01 -11.20 18.13
C LEU A 289 21.99 -12.44 17.23
N TRP A 290 22.29 -12.27 15.95
CA TRP A 290 22.24 -13.38 14.98
C TRP A 290 23.29 -14.47 15.27
N SER A 291 24.52 -14.06 15.55
CA SER A 291 25.66 -14.96 15.80
C SER A 291 25.71 -15.53 17.22
N GLY A 292 24.85 -15.06 18.13
CA GLY A 292 24.92 -15.41 19.55
C GLY A 292 26.05 -14.70 20.31
N ALA A 293 26.80 -13.81 19.66
CA ALA A 293 27.86 -13.06 20.33
C ALA A 293 27.31 -12.16 21.44
N ASP A 294 26.12 -11.60 21.29
CA ASP A 294 25.47 -10.80 22.34
C ASP A 294 25.04 -11.67 23.54
N TYR A 295 24.60 -12.90 23.31
CA TYR A 295 24.26 -13.87 24.37
C TYR A 295 25.51 -14.31 25.15
N ASN A 296 26.59 -14.63 24.42
CA ASN A 296 27.84 -15.08 25.00
C ASN A 296 28.70 -13.98 25.63
N ARG A 297 28.38 -12.69 25.37
CA ARG A 297 29.22 -11.55 25.76
C ARG A 297 29.52 -11.53 27.25
N ASP A 298 28.47 -11.74 28.04
CA ASP A 298 28.50 -11.62 29.49
C ASP A 298 28.64 -12.99 30.20
N LEU A 299 28.72 -14.09 29.42
CA LEU A 299 28.90 -15.44 29.94
C LEU A 299 30.39 -15.80 30.14
N PRO A 300 30.74 -16.53 31.23
CA PRO A 300 32.04 -17.14 31.40
C PRO A 300 32.41 -18.03 30.21
N ALA A 301 33.69 -18.10 29.84
CA ALA A 301 34.15 -18.84 28.66
C ALA A 301 33.68 -20.32 28.63
N ALA A 302 33.54 -20.96 29.79
CA ALA A 302 33.08 -22.33 29.93
C ALA A 302 31.57 -22.53 29.69
N GLU A 303 30.77 -21.46 29.80
CA GLU A 303 29.31 -21.48 29.63
C GLU A 303 28.88 -20.95 28.25
N ARG A 304 29.82 -20.42 27.47
CA ARG A 304 29.54 -19.92 26.13
C ARG A 304 29.10 -21.07 25.23
N VAL A 305 28.06 -20.80 24.44
CA VAL A 305 27.48 -21.76 23.50
C VAL A 305 27.83 -21.39 22.07
N GLU A 306 28.11 -22.39 21.24
CA GLU A 306 28.30 -22.16 19.80
C GLU A 306 26.93 -22.09 19.11
N ILE A 307 26.59 -20.92 18.58
CA ILE A 307 25.39 -20.75 17.77
C ILE A 307 25.73 -21.00 16.30
N PRO A 308 25.11 -21.99 15.64
CA PRO A 308 25.39 -22.27 14.24
C PRO A 308 24.92 -21.10 13.36
N THR A 309 25.78 -20.64 12.46
CA THR A 309 25.50 -19.53 11.53
C THR A 309 25.68 -19.92 10.07
N THR A 310 25.73 -21.22 9.76
CA THR A 310 25.88 -21.74 8.39
C THR A 310 24.55 -22.19 7.81
N HIS A 311 24.36 -22.01 6.49
CA HIS A 311 23.15 -22.41 5.78
C HIS A 311 22.76 -23.88 5.99
N ASP A 312 23.70 -24.82 5.90
CA ASP A 312 23.41 -26.25 6.06
C ASP A 312 22.76 -26.61 7.40
N ARG A 313 23.12 -25.86 8.46
CA ARG A 313 22.58 -26.04 9.82
C ARG A 313 21.23 -25.34 10.01
N LEU A 314 20.96 -24.29 9.25
CA LEU A 314 19.83 -23.39 9.48
C LEU A 314 18.75 -23.43 8.38
N LYS A 315 18.96 -24.11 7.24
CA LYS A 315 18.00 -24.11 6.12
C LYS A 315 16.60 -24.63 6.49
N ASP A 316 16.55 -25.58 7.42
CA ASP A 316 15.31 -26.20 7.88
C ASP A 316 14.72 -25.55 9.14
N GLY A 317 15.41 -24.56 9.71
CA GLY A 317 15.06 -23.94 10.98
C GLY A 317 15.62 -24.73 12.17
N LEU A 318 16.15 -24.01 13.17
CA LEU A 318 16.73 -24.61 14.36
C LEU A 318 16.48 -23.73 15.59
N LEU A 319 15.91 -24.31 16.64
CA LEU A 319 15.92 -23.69 17.97
C LEU A 319 17.34 -23.81 18.54
N CYS A 320 18.02 -22.67 18.68
CA CYS A 320 19.41 -22.62 19.11
C CYS A 320 19.53 -22.56 20.63
N ALA A 321 20.75 -22.76 21.15
CA ALA A 321 21.02 -22.85 22.59
C ALA A 321 20.73 -21.55 23.38
N ASP A 322 20.64 -20.41 22.68
CA ASP A 322 20.26 -19.11 23.25
C ASP A 322 18.74 -18.85 23.23
N GLY A 323 17.92 -19.86 22.90
CA GLY A 323 16.46 -19.77 22.90
C GLY A 323 15.85 -19.14 21.64
N ILE A 324 16.66 -18.72 20.66
CA ILE A 324 16.16 -18.11 19.43
C ILE A 324 16.07 -19.18 18.33
N TRP A 325 14.87 -19.31 17.74
CA TRP A 325 14.67 -20.13 16.54
C TRP A 325 15.21 -19.39 15.31
N ARG A 326 16.18 -19.99 14.61
CA ARG A 326 16.86 -19.38 13.46
C ARG A 326 16.61 -20.14 12.17
N GLN A 327 16.44 -19.41 11.07
CA GLN A 327 16.41 -20.01 9.73
C GLN A 327 17.18 -19.17 8.69
N MET A 328 17.86 -19.84 7.75
CA MET A 328 18.40 -19.23 6.53
C MET A 328 17.67 -19.78 5.30
N LEU A 329 16.88 -18.95 4.62
CA LEU A 329 16.16 -19.33 3.40
C LEU A 329 16.82 -18.69 2.16
N THR A 330 17.61 -19.45 1.41
CA THR A 330 18.19 -19.00 0.14
C THR A 330 17.19 -19.06 -1.01
N ILE A 331 17.56 -18.49 -2.17
CA ILE A 331 16.75 -18.59 -3.39
C ILE A 331 16.62 -20.02 -3.88
N TYR A 332 17.66 -20.86 -3.70
CA TYR A 332 17.59 -22.26 -4.10
C TYR A 332 16.59 -23.03 -3.21
N ASP A 333 16.61 -22.78 -1.90
CA ASP A 333 15.63 -23.37 -0.98
C ASP A 333 14.21 -22.91 -1.30
N ALA A 334 14.04 -21.60 -1.57
CA ALA A 334 12.74 -21.04 -1.89
C ALA A 334 12.19 -21.60 -3.21
N VAL A 335 13.02 -21.75 -4.24
CA VAL A 335 12.64 -22.34 -5.53
C VAL A 335 12.32 -23.83 -5.38
N ALA A 336 13.14 -24.58 -4.64
CA ALA A 336 12.84 -25.97 -4.29
C ALA A 336 11.52 -26.08 -3.52
N GLY A 337 11.19 -25.09 -2.69
CA GLY A 337 9.91 -24.94 -2.01
C GLY A 337 8.81 -24.25 -2.83
N GLY A 338 8.89 -24.21 -4.16
CA GLY A 338 7.79 -23.76 -5.02
C GLY A 338 7.72 -22.24 -5.30
N MET A 339 8.77 -21.48 -4.96
CA MET A 339 8.91 -20.10 -5.45
C MET A 339 9.18 -20.11 -6.97
N LYS A 340 8.38 -19.37 -7.74
CA LYS A 340 8.56 -19.24 -9.19
C LYS A 340 9.62 -18.18 -9.51
N ALA A 341 10.87 -18.60 -9.54
CA ALA A 341 12.01 -17.78 -9.96
C ALA A 341 13.07 -18.64 -10.67
N SER A 342 13.94 -18.02 -11.48
CA SER A 342 15.12 -18.70 -12.06
C SER A 342 16.37 -18.11 -11.42
N PRO A 343 17.06 -18.86 -10.55
CA PRO A 343 18.33 -18.44 -9.96
C PRO A 343 19.37 -18.05 -11.03
N GLU A 344 19.40 -18.73 -12.17
CA GLU A 344 20.35 -18.49 -13.26
C GLU A 344 20.09 -17.13 -13.92
N LYS A 345 18.82 -16.79 -14.17
CA LYS A 345 18.46 -15.45 -14.67
C LYS A 345 18.80 -14.36 -13.68
N LEU A 346 18.68 -14.64 -12.37
CA LEU A 346 19.06 -13.70 -11.33
C LEU A 346 20.58 -13.54 -11.22
N ARG A 347 21.36 -14.61 -11.35
CA ARG A 347 22.83 -14.56 -11.43
C ARG A 347 23.28 -13.70 -12.61
N ARG A 348 22.71 -13.91 -13.79
CA ARG A 348 22.99 -13.08 -14.98
C ARG A 348 22.52 -11.62 -14.86
N LYS A 349 21.86 -11.24 -13.76
CA LYS A 349 21.36 -9.88 -13.51
C LYS A 349 22.06 -9.18 -12.33
N ASN A 350 23.01 -9.84 -11.67
CA ASN A 350 23.71 -9.30 -10.51
C ASN A 350 25.18 -9.75 -10.52
N THR A 351 26.12 -8.93 -10.02
CA THR A 351 27.44 -9.44 -9.57
C THR A 351 27.27 -10.64 -8.64
N GLY A 352 28.29 -11.51 -8.54
CA GLY A 352 28.32 -12.61 -7.57
C GLY A 352 28.04 -12.14 -6.14
N VAL A 353 28.75 -11.12 -5.67
CA VAL A 353 28.58 -10.54 -4.32
C VAL A 353 27.14 -10.07 -4.06
N ASN A 354 26.52 -9.35 -5.00
CA ASN A 354 25.13 -8.90 -4.83
C ASN A 354 24.13 -10.05 -4.95
N PHE A 355 24.39 -11.02 -5.82
CA PHE A 355 23.56 -12.22 -5.89
C PHE A 355 23.58 -12.94 -4.54
N ASP A 356 24.77 -13.13 -3.97
CA ASP A 356 24.94 -13.85 -2.72
C ASP A 356 24.30 -13.12 -1.54
N ASN A 357 24.42 -11.79 -1.47
CA ASN A 357 23.74 -11.01 -0.44
C ASN A 357 22.20 -11.03 -0.58
N LYS A 358 21.69 -10.75 -1.79
CA LYS A 358 20.24 -10.63 -2.02
C LYS A 358 19.50 -11.96 -1.97
N TYR A 359 20.17 -13.05 -2.36
CA TYR A 359 19.54 -14.32 -2.66
C TYR A 359 20.14 -15.52 -1.91
N MET A 360 21.38 -15.44 -1.41
CA MET A 360 22.04 -16.55 -0.71
C MET A 360 22.22 -16.33 0.80
N CYS A 361 21.62 -15.27 1.36
CA CYS A 361 21.74 -14.94 2.78
C CYS A 361 23.19 -14.71 3.24
N GLN A 362 24.06 -14.17 2.37
CA GLN A 362 25.44 -13.83 2.73
C GLN A 362 25.59 -12.37 3.16
N PHE A 363 26.32 -12.14 4.26
CA PHE A 363 26.66 -10.80 4.71
C PHE A 363 27.76 -10.20 3.83
N LEU A 364 27.70 -8.90 3.63
CA LEU A 364 28.75 -8.15 2.96
C LEU A 364 29.91 -7.89 3.93
N ASP A 365 31.12 -7.99 3.41
CA ASP A 365 32.32 -7.50 4.08
C ASP A 365 32.61 -6.07 3.62
N ASP A 366 32.45 -5.13 4.54
CA ASP A 366 32.64 -3.69 4.34
C ASP A 366 33.93 -3.15 4.96
N SER A 367 34.84 -4.02 5.43
CA SER A 367 36.11 -3.62 6.06
C SER A 367 37.00 -2.76 5.15
N GLU A 368 37.09 -3.11 3.87
CA GLU A 368 37.87 -2.39 2.85
C GLU A 368 37.06 -1.32 2.10
N SER A 369 35.81 -1.07 2.52
CA SER A 369 34.95 -0.08 1.88
C SER A 369 35.42 1.33 2.19
N VAL A 370 35.42 2.20 1.17
CA VAL A 370 35.60 3.65 1.36
C VAL A 370 34.42 4.25 2.13
N PHE A 371 33.23 3.65 2.01
CA PHE A 371 32.00 4.04 2.67
C PHE A 371 31.43 2.85 3.44
N PRO A 372 31.95 2.52 4.64
CA PRO A 372 31.44 1.40 5.43
C PRO A 372 29.99 1.66 5.87
N PHE A 373 29.24 0.60 6.19
CA PHE A 373 27.83 0.72 6.55
C PHE A 373 27.62 1.64 7.76
N SER A 374 28.53 1.58 8.73
CA SER A 374 28.49 2.42 9.94
C SER A 374 28.44 3.92 9.61
N LEU A 375 29.14 4.34 8.55
CA LEU A 375 29.14 5.72 8.07
C LEU A 375 27.80 6.05 7.38
N LEU A 376 27.37 5.20 6.44
CA LEU A 376 26.17 5.40 5.63
C LEU A 376 24.87 5.35 6.45
N ARG A 377 24.80 4.47 7.44
CA ARG A 377 23.64 4.24 8.31
C ARG A 377 23.13 5.52 8.96
N SER A 378 24.05 6.40 9.34
CA SER A 378 23.73 7.68 9.99
C SER A 378 23.13 8.72 9.03
N ARG A 379 23.06 8.41 7.73
CA ARG A 379 22.46 9.21 6.64
C ARG A 379 21.13 8.61 6.15
N MET A 380 20.77 7.42 6.61
CA MET A 380 19.50 6.80 6.26
C MET A 380 18.40 7.40 7.15
N VAL A 381 17.27 7.77 6.55
CA VAL A 381 16.14 8.42 7.24
C VAL A 381 14.80 7.79 6.83
N ASP A 382 13.76 8.01 7.62
CA ASP A 382 12.39 7.74 7.17
C ASP A 382 11.92 8.92 6.32
N ALA A 383 12.03 8.81 5.00
CA ALA A 383 11.72 9.92 4.10
C ALA A 383 10.24 10.31 4.16
N MET A 384 9.34 9.35 4.44
CA MET A 384 7.90 9.60 4.50
C MET A 384 7.53 10.45 5.73
N GLU A 385 8.20 10.23 6.86
CA GLU A 385 7.98 11.00 8.09
C GLU A 385 8.74 12.33 8.07
N LYS A 386 10.00 12.32 7.58
CA LYS A 386 10.92 13.46 7.65
C LYS A 386 10.74 14.46 6.50
N TRP A 387 10.57 14.00 5.27
CA TRP A 387 10.48 14.85 4.07
C TRP A 387 9.02 15.12 3.71
N ARG A 388 8.31 15.89 4.53
CA ARG A 388 6.89 16.22 4.33
C ARG A 388 6.59 16.99 3.03
N ASP A 389 7.60 17.63 2.47
CA ASP A 389 7.56 18.34 1.18
C ASP A 389 7.66 17.39 -0.02
N PHE A 390 8.12 16.15 0.18
CA PHE A 390 8.29 15.17 -0.88
C PHE A 390 7.07 14.25 -1.02
N LYS A 391 6.44 14.26 -2.19
CA LYS A 391 5.26 13.45 -2.54
C LYS A 391 5.57 12.56 -3.74
N PRO A 392 6.11 11.34 -3.55
CA PRO A 392 6.62 10.48 -4.64
C PRO A 392 5.63 10.25 -5.79
N TRP A 393 4.34 10.18 -5.48
CA TRP A 393 3.26 9.87 -6.42
C TRP A 393 2.57 11.09 -7.03
N ALA A 394 3.00 12.31 -6.68
CA ALA A 394 2.49 13.52 -7.33
C ALA A 394 3.15 13.70 -8.70
N ASN A 395 2.46 14.41 -9.61
CA ASN A 395 3.02 14.74 -10.93
C ASN A 395 4.35 15.51 -10.83
N ARG A 396 4.48 16.37 -9.81
CA ARG A 396 5.72 17.06 -9.43
C ARG A 396 6.09 16.69 -7.99
N PRO A 397 6.92 15.66 -7.77
CA PRO A 397 7.13 15.09 -6.43
C PRO A 397 7.70 16.05 -5.40
N LEU A 398 8.47 17.05 -5.84
CA LEU A 398 9.07 18.07 -4.98
C LEU A 398 8.62 19.51 -5.35
N GLY A 399 7.50 19.64 -6.07
CA GLY A 399 7.02 20.93 -6.57
C GLY A 399 8.06 21.61 -7.47
N ASP A 400 8.36 22.89 -7.20
CA ASP A 400 9.36 23.68 -7.93
C ASP A 400 10.72 23.72 -7.24
N ARG A 401 10.93 22.91 -6.21
CA ARG A 401 12.23 22.81 -5.55
C ARG A 401 13.26 22.24 -6.55
N PRO A 402 14.44 22.88 -6.68
CA PRO A 402 15.51 22.40 -7.55
C PRO A 402 15.90 20.95 -7.25
N VAL A 403 16.22 20.21 -8.29
CA VAL A 403 16.90 18.90 -8.20
C VAL A 403 18.04 18.82 -9.20
N TRP A 404 19.00 17.99 -8.88
CA TRP A 404 20.14 17.63 -9.72
C TRP A 404 20.02 16.18 -10.14
N ILE A 405 20.38 15.90 -11.38
CA ILE A 405 20.43 14.54 -11.92
C ILE A 405 21.88 14.16 -12.13
N GLY A 406 22.26 12.99 -11.62
CA GLY A 406 23.52 12.35 -11.98
C GLY A 406 23.24 11.08 -12.79
N TYR A 407 24.07 10.83 -13.80
CA TYR A 407 23.96 9.69 -14.68
C TYR A 407 25.32 9.06 -14.94
N ASP A 408 25.43 7.78 -14.63
CA ASP A 408 26.61 6.94 -14.86
C ASP A 408 26.25 5.87 -15.90
N PRO A 409 26.73 5.97 -17.15
CA PRO A 409 26.42 5.01 -18.20
C PRO A 409 27.14 3.69 -17.96
N SER A 410 26.64 2.62 -18.58
CA SER A 410 27.36 1.35 -18.56
C SER A 410 28.65 1.43 -19.38
N SER A 411 29.75 0.91 -18.82
CA SER A 411 30.99 0.68 -19.58
C SER A 411 30.99 -0.65 -20.38
N THR A 412 30.11 -1.60 -20.03
CA THR A 412 29.99 -2.91 -20.69
C THR A 412 28.68 -3.10 -21.46
N GLY A 413 27.67 -2.25 -21.21
CA GLY A 413 26.34 -2.30 -21.84
C GLY A 413 25.26 -2.98 -20.99
N ASP A 414 25.59 -3.48 -19.79
CA ASP A 414 24.69 -4.32 -18.98
C ASP A 414 23.78 -3.54 -18.03
N SER A 415 24.26 -2.45 -17.42
CA SER A 415 23.46 -1.55 -16.56
C SER A 415 24.02 -0.13 -16.49
N CYS A 416 23.14 0.87 -16.38
CA CYS A 416 23.52 2.24 -16.04
C CYS A 416 22.78 2.73 -14.78
N GLY A 417 23.42 3.65 -14.06
CA GLY A 417 22.90 4.28 -12.85
C GLY A 417 22.37 5.68 -13.13
N CYS A 418 21.22 6.01 -12.52
CA CYS A 418 20.69 7.37 -12.52
C CYS A 418 20.19 7.73 -11.12
N ALA A 419 20.47 8.96 -10.66
CA ALA A 419 20.03 9.46 -9.38
C ALA A 419 19.41 10.86 -9.51
N VAL A 420 18.33 11.11 -8.76
CA VAL A 420 17.71 12.43 -8.59
C VAL A 420 17.98 12.89 -7.17
N VAL A 421 18.71 13.99 -7.04
CA VAL A 421 19.19 14.51 -5.76
C VAL A 421 18.68 15.93 -5.56
N ALA A 422 17.95 16.21 -4.49
CA ALA A 422 17.65 17.58 -4.10
C ALA A 422 18.88 18.18 -3.41
N PRO A 423 19.43 19.31 -3.89
CA PRO A 423 20.47 20.03 -3.17
C PRO A 423 19.91 20.72 -1.90
N PRO A 424 20.80 21.09 -0.96
CA PRO A 424 20.51 22.04 0.11
C PRO A 424 20.01 23.37 -0.46
N ARG A 425 19.01 23.99 0.17
CA ARG A 425 18.59 25.36 -0.17
C ARG A 425 19.29 26.43 0.67
N PHE A 426 19.82 26.03 1.83
CA PHE A 426 20.52 26.87 2.79
C PHE A 426 21.52 26.02 3.55
N ALA A 427 22.48 26.68 4.20
CA ALA A 427 23.50 26.02 5.00
C ALA A 427 22.86 25.12 6.08
N GLY A 428 23.36 23.90 6.23
CA GLY A 428 22.85 22.92 7.19
C GLY A 428 21.66 22.09 6.70
N GLU A 429 21.00 22.42 5.58
CA GLU A 429 20.07 21.49 4.95
C GLU A 429 20.87 20.35 4.25
N PRO A 430 20.49 19.08 4.40
CA PRO A 430 21.15 18.00 3.70
C PRO A 430 20.69 17.88 2.25
N PHE A 431 21.57 17.37 1.38
CA PHE A 431 21.21 16.71 0.14
C PHE A 431 20.19 15.60 0.41
N ARG A 432 19.25 15.38 -0.51
CA ARG A 432 18.28 14.28 -0.40
C ARG A 432 18.29 13.47 -1.68
N VAL A 433 18.67 12.20 -1.61
CA VAL A 433 18.54 11.28 -2.76
C VAL A 433 17.08 10.83 -2.83
N LEU A 434 16.32 11.43 -3.75
CA LEU A 434 14.88 11.26 -3.86
C LEU A 434 14.54 9.97 -4.62
N GLU A 435 15.19 9.79 -5.76
CA GLU A 435 14.98 8.65 -6.66
C GLU A 435 16.33 8.13 -7.13
N ARG A 436 16.39 6.83 -7.38
CA ARG A 436 17.53 6.17 -8.01
C ARG A 436 17.05 5.05 -8.90
N TYR A 437 17.79 4.80 -9.96
CA TYR A 437 17.45 3.84 -10.97
C TYR A 437 18.68 3.06 -11.39
N GLN A 438 18.46 1.78 -11.67
CA GLN A 438 19.41 0.94 -12.39
C GLN A 438 18.70 0.45 -13.65
N TRP A 439 19.07 0.99 -14.81
CA TRP A 439 18.44 0.64 -16.08
C TRP A 439 19.28 -0.40 -16.82
N HIS A 440 18.62 -1.45 -17.33
CA HIS A 440 19.21 -2.44 -18.23
C HIS A 440 18.72 -2.18 -19.66
N GLU A 441 19.10 -1.04 -20.22
CA GLU A 441 18.63 -0.57 -21.53
C GLU A 441 19.85 -0.26 -22.39
N PRO A 442 20.15 -1.04 -23.45
CA PRO A 442 21.30 -0.75 -24.31
C PRO A 442 21.08 0.44 -25.25
N ASN A 443 19.83 0.85 -25.49
CA ASN A 443 19.52 1.93 -26.42
C ASN A 443 19.73 3.32 -25.77
N PHE A 444 20.70 4.09 -26.29
CA PHE A 444 21.03 5.43 -25.79
C PHE A 444 19.89 6.45 -25.94
N GLN A 445 19.02 6.34 -26.95
CA GLN A 445 17.85 7.20 -27.11
C GLN A 445 16.83 6.92 -26.00
N ALA A 446 16.55 5.64 -25.73
CA ALA A 446 15.65 5.23 -24.65
C ALA A 446 16.18 5.65 -23.26
N GLN A 447 17.50 5.60 -23.04
CA GLN A 447 18.12 6.15 -21.83
C GLN A 447 17.92 7.68 -21.72
N ALA A 448 18.16 8.43 -22.80
CA ALA A 448 17.95 9.87 -22.83
C ALA A 448 16.48 10.27 -22.64
N ASP A 449 15.54 9.48 -23.18
CA ASP A 449 14.10 9.68 -23.00
C ASP A 449 13.69 9.51 -21.54
N LYS A 450 14.27 8.53 -20.81
CA LYS A 450 14.06 8.39 -19.35
C LYS A 450 14.58 9.59 -18.57
N ILE A 451 15.74 10.14 -18.95
CA ILE A 451 16.24 11.40 -18.36
C ILE A 451 15.27 12.54 -18.67
N ARG A 452 14.72 12.62 -19.89
CA ARG A 452 13.72 13.63 -20.27
C ARG A 452 12.46 13.52 -19.40
N GLU A 453 11.96 12.32 -19.12
CA GLU A 453 10.82 12.13 -18.21
C GLU A 453 11.10 12.71 -16.82
N LEU A 454 12.33 12.56 -16.31
CA LEU A 454 12.74 13.16 -15.03
C LEU A 454 12.73 14.70 -15.10
N THR A 455 13.19 15.29 -16.20
CA THR A 455 13.13 16.76 -16.41
C THR A 455 11.70 17.31 -16.50
N GLN A 456 10.72 16.47 -16.85
CA GLN A 456 9.30 16.84 -16.88
C GLN A 456 8.67 16.73 -15.48
N ARG A 457 9.07 15.72 -14.70
CA ARG A 457 8.56 15.47 -13.34
C ARG A 457 9.17 16.41 -12.29
N TYR A 458 10.39 16.86 -12.48
CA TYR A 458 11.12 17.67 -11.50
C TYR A 458 11.57 19.03 -12.07
N ASN A 459 11.79 20.01 -11.17
CA ASN A 459 12.50 21.23 -11.53
C ASN A 459 14.02 20.96 -11.57
N VAL A 460 14.52 20.47 -12.70
CA VAL A 460 15.93 20.07 -12.85
C VAL A 460 16.81 21.29 -13.15
N THR A 461 17.77 21.58 -12.27
CA THR A 461 18.71 22.72 -12.41
C THR A 461 20.14 22.30 -12.74
N HIS A 462 20.45 21.01 -12.66
CA HIS A 462 21.73 20.45 -13.09
C HIS A 462 21.56 19.01 -13.57
N ILE A 463 22.31 18.63 -14.61
CA ILE A 463 22.46 17.24 -15.05
C ILE A 463 23.95 16.98 -15.30
N GLY A 464 24.54 16.05 -14.54
CA GLY A 464 25.89 15.55 -14.75
C GLY A 464 25.86 14.16 -15.40
N ILE A 465 26.54 13.99 -16.52
CA ILE A 465 26.63 12.74 -17.27
C ILE A 465 28.09 12.33 -17.41
N ASP A 466 28.46 11.11 -17.01
CA ASP A 466 29.74 10.55 -17.45
C ASP A 466 29.67 10.27 -18.96
N GLU A 467 30.59 10.85 -19.71
CA GLU A 467 30.68 10.67 -21.17
C GLU A 467 31.66 9.57 -21.59
N THR A 468 32.31 8.91 -20.64
CA THR A 468 33.32 7.88 -20.86
C THR A 468 32.69 6.63 -21.49
N GLY A 469 33.46 5.91 -22.32
CA GLY A 469 33.02 4.63 -22.89
C GLY A 469 32.05 4.72 -24.08
N GLY A 470 31.89 5.89 -24.71
CA GLY A 470 31.16 6.06 -25.97
C GLY A 470 29.63 6.13 -25.83
N ILE A 471 29.01 5.27 -25.02
CA ILE A 471 27.57 5.31 -24.73
C ILE A 471 27.21 6.63 -24.01
N GLY A 472 27.96 6.99 -22.98
CA GLY A 472 27.75 8.24 -22.23
C GLY A 472 27.75 9.47 -23.13
N ARG A 473 28.72 9.54 -24.06
CA ARG A 473 28.83 10.62 -25.05
C ARG A 473 27.60 10.72 -25.95
N ALA A 474 27.06 9.59 -26.42
CA ALA A 474 25.86 9.57 -27.26
C ALA A 474 24.63 10.06 -26.48
N VAL A 475 24.46 9.59 -25.23
CA VAL A 475 23.37 10.04 -24.36
C VAL A 475 23.48 11.54 -24.08
N ALA A 476 24.68 12.02 -23.70
CA ALA A 476 24.92 13.44 -23.44
C ALA A 476 24.58 14.33 -24.64
N GLN A 477 24.93 13.90 -25.86
CA GLN A 477 24.60 14.62 -27.09
C GLN A 477 23.08 14.74 -27.30
N ILE A 478 22.31 13.67 -27.03
CA ILE A 478 20.84 13.70 -27.14
C ILE A 478 20.23 14.54 -26.02
N VAL A 479 20.71 14.40 -24.78
CA VAL A 479 20.23 15.18 -23.63
C VAL A 479 20.42 16.67 -23.88
N LYS A 480 21.54 17.07 -24.48
CA LYS A 480 21.82 18.47 -24.83
C LYS A 480 20.80 19.11 -25.77
N THR A 481 20.06 18.31 -26.56
CA THR A 481 19.00 18.83 -27.45
C THR A 481 17.77 19.37 -26.70
N PHE A 482 17.48 18.83 -25.51
CA PHE A 482 16.34 19.24 -24.69
C PHE A 482 16.73 19.85 -23.34
N TYR A 483 17.99 19.68 -22.93
CA TYR A 483 18.59 20.31 -21.75
C TYR A 483 20.00 20.82 -22.08
N PRO A 484 20.13 22.01 -22.70
CA PRO A 484 21.42 22.52 -23.19
C PRO A 484 22.51 22.70 -22.13
N MET A 485 22.12 22.85 -20.86
CA MET A 485 23.00 23.05 -19.70
C MET A 485 23.56 21.75 -19.11
N VAL A 486 23.38 20.61 -19.77
CA VAL A 486 23.94 19.32 -19.33
C VAL A 486 25.47 19.39 -19.28
N GLU A 487 26.06 18.90 -18.19
CA GLU A 487 27.49 18.83 -17.98
C GLU A 487 27.99 17.41 -18.31
N SER A 488 28.84 17.31 -19.33
CA SER A 488 29.55 16.08 -19.65
C SER A 488 30.83 15.99 -18.85
N MET A 489 30.99 14.92 -18.07
CA MET A 489 32.14 14.69 -17.20
C MET A 489 32.99 13.54 -17.76
N HIS A 490 34.31 13.75 -17.84
CA HIS A 490 35.24 12.75 -18.33
C HIS A 490 35.89 11.97 -17.17
N TYR A 491 35.60 10.67 -17.02
CA TYR A 491 36.11 9.82 -15.95
C TYR A 491 37.58 9.44 -16.15
N ASN A 492 38.48 10.33 -15.73
CA ASN A 492 39.88 10.01 -15.47
C ASN A 492 40.10 9.70 -13.97
N ALA A 493 41.30 9.25 -13.61
CA ALA A 493 41.62 8.89 -12.21
C ALA A 493 41.50 10.09 -11.24
N ALA A 494 41.76 11.31 -11.71
CA ALA A 494 41.61 12.51 -10.90
C ALA A 494 40.13 12.81 -10.62
N MET A 495 39.28 12.80 -11.66
CA MET A 495 37.82 12.99 -11.52
C MET A 495 37.20 11.97 -10.56
N LYS A 496 37.61 10.68 -10.66
CA LYS A 496 37.18 9.65 -9.69
C LYS A 496 37.59 9.99 -8.26
N THR A 497 38.80 10.50 -8.08
CA THR A 497 39.27 10.93 -6.77
C THR A 497 38.43 12.10 -6.25
N ASP A 498 38.15 13.10 -7.08
CA ASP A 498 37.36 14.27 -6.70
C ASP A 498 35.93 13.89 -6.32
N LEU A 499 35.28 13.01 -7.09
CA LEU A 499 33.97 12.45 -6.77
C LEU A 499 33.93 11.77 -5.40
N ILE A 500 34.94 10.93 -5.13
CA ILE A 500 35.03 10.20 -3.86
C ILE A 500 35.30 11.15 -2.69
N VAL A 501 36.24 12.09 -2.87
CA VAL A 501 36.58 13.07 -1.82
C VAL A 501 35.38 13.96 -1.52
N LYS A 502 34.66 14.42 -2.55
CA LYS A 502 33.42 15.19 -2.39
C LYS A 502 32.36 14.40 -1.64
N ALA A 503 32.11 13.16 -2.07
CA ALA A 503 31.11 12.29 -1.46
C ALA A 503 31.45 11.99 0.00
N ARG A 504 32.73 11.75 0.32
CA ARG A 504 33.20 11.60 1.71
C ARG A 504 32.92 12.85 2.54
N SER A 505 33.30 14.03 2.04
CA SER A 505 33.02 15.29 2.73
C SER A 505 31.52 15.47 3.04
N VAL A 506 30.65 15.21 2.05
CA VAL A 506 29.20 15.29 2.21
C VAL A 506 28.67 14.27 3.21
N ILE A 507 29.09 13.00 3.11
CA ILE A 507 28.60 11.90 3.95
C ILE A 507 29.11 12.03 5.39
N GLU A 508 30.40 12.26 5.59
CA GLU A 508 31.01 12.43 6.93
C GLU A 508 30.45 13.68 7.62
N GLY A 509 30.27 14.77 6.86
CA GLY A 509 29.66 16.02 7.32
C GLY A 509 28.15 15.94 7.60
N ARG A 510 27.54 14.76 7.48
CA ARG A 510 26.09 14.54 7.69
C ARG A 510 25.17 15.34 6.76
N ARG A 511 25.67 15.73 5.58
CA ARG A 511 24.97 16.61 4.64
C ARG A 511 24.20 15.86 3.56
N ILE A 512 23.96 14.56 3.69
CA ILE A 512 23.15 13.79 2.75
C ILE A 512 22.19 12.86 3.47
N GLU A 513 21.01 12.69 2.91
CA GLU A 513 19.98 11.79 3.41
C GLU A 513 19.37 10.96 2.27
N PHE A 514 19.01 9.72 2.60
CA PHE A 514 18.25 8.84 1.72
C PHE A 514 17.34 7.90 2.53
N ASP A 515 16.25 7.42 1.94
CA ASP A 515 15.28 6.59 2.67
C ASP A 515 15.91 5.28 3.17
N TYR A 516 15.55 4.82 4.37
CA TYR A 516 15.99 3.53 4.90
C TYR A 516 15.68 2.34 3.97
N GLY A 517 14.57 2.39 3.25
CA GLY A 517 14.20 1.36 2.28
C GLY A 517 15.13 1.32 1.06
N HIS A 518 15.97 2.34 0.87
CA HIS A 518 16.90 2.46 -0.26
C HIS A 518 18.24 1.76 0.01
N THR A 519 18.17 0.52 0.47
CA THR A 519 19.34 -0.32 0.80
C THR A 519 20.30 -0.52 -0.37
N ASP A 520 19.79 -0.43 -1.60
CA ASP A 520 20.57 -0.47 -2.84
C ASP A 520 21.57 0.69 -2.95
N ILE A 521 21.24 1.89 -2.46
CA ILE A 521 22.20 3.01 -2.38
C ILE A 521 23.36 2.63 -1.45
N ALA A 522 23.04 2.16 -0.25
CA ALA A 522 24.05 1.78 0.73
C ALA A 522 24.96 0.67 0.19
N GLN A 523 24.39 -0.35 -0.44
CA GLN A 523 25.13 -1.43 -1.10
C GLN A 523 26.07 -0.90 -2.20
N ALA A 524 25.60 0.03 -3.04
CA ALA A 524 26.40 0.62 -4.10
C ALA A 524 27.62 1.38 -3.55
N PHE A 525 27.44 2.18 -2.50
CA PHE A 525 28.54 2.91 -1.84
C PHE A 525 29.52 1.95 -1.13
N MET A 526 29.02 0.93 -0.45
CA MET A 526 29.86 -0.06 0.26
C MET A 526 30.75 -0.89 -0.68
N ALA A 527 30.35 -1.02 -1.96
CA ALA A 527 31.11 -1.78 -2.94
C ALA A 527 32.36 -1.03 -3.46
N ILE A 528 32.51 0.26 -3.14
CA ILE A 528 33.64 1.08 -3.58
C ILE A 528 34.85 0.87 -2.65
N ARG A 529 35.98 0.48 -3.23
CA ARG A 529 37.23 0.20 -2.53
C ARG A 529 38.39 0.99 -3.11
N LYS A 530 39.40 1.21 -2.29
CA LYS A 530 40.67 1.83 -2.69
C LYS A 530 41.55 0.77 -3.36
N ILE A 531 42.12 1.10 -4.52
CA ILE A 531 43.09 0.25 -5.22
C ILE A 531 44.39 1.00 -5.48
N VAL A 532 45.48 0.26 -5.55
CA VAL A 532 46.77 0.76 -6.03
C VAL A 532 46.84 0.46 -7.53
N THR A 533 47.11 1.48 -8.35
CA THR A 533 47.21 1.29 -9.80
C THR A 533 48.33 0.31 -10.15
N PRO A 534 48.29 -0.40 -11.29
CA PRO A 534 49.33 -1.37 -11.69
C PRO A 534 50.76 -0.79 -11.70
N SER A 535 50.89 0.53 -11.92
CA SER A 535 52.16 1.26 -11.86
C SER A 535 52.71 1.50 -10.44
N GLY A 536 51.94 1.19 -9.40
CA GLY A 536 52.27 1.45 -7.98
C GLY A 536 52.27 2.93 -7.57
N LYS A 537 52.19 3.86 -8.53
CA LYS A 537 52.40 5.31 -8.30
C LYS A 537 51.16 6.07 -7.83
N TYR A 538 49.97 5.58 -8.13
CA TYR A 538 48.72 6.30 -7.83
C TYR A 538 47.73 5.39 -7.12
N VAL A 539 46.91 6.03 -6.30
CA VAL A 539 45.70 5.44 -5.75
C VAL A 539 44.57 5.69 -6.75
N SER A 540 43.74 4.67 -6.98
CA SER A 540 42.47 4.81 -7.70
C SER A 540 41.35 4.17 -6.87
N TYR A 541 40.13 4.28 -7.37
CA TYR A 541 38.95 3.69 -6.77
C TYR A 541 38.23 2.82 -7.79
N GLU A 542 37.78 1.67 -7.33
CA GLU A 542 36.96 0.78 -8.13
C GLU A 542 35.82 0.22 -7.29
N THR A 543 34.75 -0.16 -7.99
CA THR A 543 33.72 -1.00 -7.43
C THR A 543 34.13 -2.44 -7.68
N SER A 544 34.13 -3.31 -6.65
CA SER A 544 34.58 -4.70 -6.79
C SER A 544 33.88 -5.40 -7.97
N ARG A 545 34.64 -5.64 -9.05
CA ARG A 545 34.15 -6.25 -10.29
C ARG A 545 34.18 -7.76 -10.13
N SER A 546 33.05 -8.39 -9.83
CA SER A 546 32.85 -9.76 -10.32
C SER A 546 32.25 -9.63 -11.71
N GLU A 547 32.85 -10.30 -12.69
CA GLU A 547 33.00 -9.93 -14.10
C GLU A 547 31.75 -9.59 -14.94
N GLU A 548 30.53 -9.52 -14.40
CA GLU A 548 29.35 -9.35 -15.27
C GLU A 548 28.38 -8.20 -14.94
N ILE A 549 28.16 -7.71 -13.69
CA ILE A 549 27.17 -6.62 -13.46
C ILE A 549 27.51 -5.71 -12.27
N SER A 550 28.03 -4.50 -12.53
CA SER A 550 28.31 -3.50 -11.49
C SER A 550 27.00 -2.93 -10.90
N HIS A 551 26.84 -3.01 -9.59
CA HIS A 551 25.83 -2.23 -8.85
C HIS A 551 26.40 -0.91 -8.29
N GLY A 552 27.67 -0.58 -8.59
CA GLY A 552 28.29 0.68 -8.17
C GLY A 552 27.69 1.90 -8.86
N ASP A 553 27.05 1.71 -10.01
CA ASP A 553 26.62 2.78 -10.90
C ASP A 553 25.65 3.76 -10.22
N VAL A 554 24.84 3.28 -9.27
CA VAL A 554 23.97 4.15 -8.45
C VAL A 554 24.79 5.09 -7.57
N ALA A 555 25.86 4.60 -6.94
CA ALA A 555 26.72 5.45 -6.12
C ALA A 555 27.46 6.47 -7.00
N TRP A 556 27.98 6.06 -8.15
CA TRP A 556 28.61 6.97 -9.11
C TRP A 556 27.64 8.04 -9.62
N ALA A 557 26.40 7.67 -9.96
CA ALA A 557 25.35 8.61 -10.32
C ALA A 557 25.04 9.60 -9.19
N VAL A 558 24.96 9.15 -7.93
CA VAL A 558 24.78 10.06 -6.78
C VAL A 558 25.97 11.01 -6.67
N MET A 559 27.21 10.51 -6.74
CA MET A 559 28.42 11.34 -6.63
C MET A 559 28.51 12.37 -7.78
N MET A 560 28.05 12.01 -8.97
CA MET A 560 27.95 12.90 -10.13
C MET A 560 27.02 14.09 -9.87
N ALA A 561 25.91 13.86 -9.17
CA ALA A 561 25.06 14.97 -8.76
C ALA A 561 25.75 15.82 -7.68
N LEU A 562 26.41 15.19 -6.70
CA LEU A 562 27.02 15.89 -5.57
C LEU A 562 28.21 16.78 -5.97
N ILE A 563 28.98 16.41 -6.99
CA ILE A 563 30.17 17.17 -7.42
C ILE A 563 29.85 18.56 -7.97
N HIS A 564 28.58 18.79 -8.35
CA HIS A 564 28.12 20.11 -8.76
C HIS A 564 28.18 21.14 -7.62
N GLU A 565 28.09 20.72 -6.35
CA GLU A 565 28.33 21.62 -5.23
C GLU A 565 29.85 21.88 -5.08
N PRO A 566 30.30 23.15 -5.03
CA PRO A 566 31.70 23.48 -4.76
C PRO A 566 32.24 22.80 -3.50
N MET A 567 33.56 22.58 -3.42
CA MET A 567 34.18 21.90 -2.27
C MET A 567 34.00 22.66 -0.94
N SER A 568 33.89 24.00 -0.99
CA SER A 568 33.52 24.85 0.15
C SER A 568 32.10 24.65 0.65
N GLY A 569 31.22 24.03 -0.15
CA GLY A 569 29.78 23.99 0.10
C GLY A 569 29.10 25.34 -0.17
N TYR A 570 27.81 25.42 0.15
CA TYR A 570 27.08 26.69 0.25
C TYR A 570 27.37 27.34 1.61
N GLU A 571 28.45 28.11 1.71
CA GLU A 571 28.65 29.03 2.85
C GLU A 571 27.82 30.31 2.64
N GLU A 572 27.22 30.86 3.71
CA GLU A 572 26.49 32.14 3.68
C GLU A 572 27.35 33.32 3.17
N ASP A 573 28.69 33.20 3.16
CA ASP A 573 29.64 34.30 2.89
C ASP A 573 30.45 34.20 1.59
N SER A 574 30.13 33.27 0.68
CA SER A 574 30.87 33.12 -0.59
C SER A 574 30.30 33.96 -1.75
N GLN A 575 29.82 35.18 -1.46
CA GLN A 575 29.63 36.22 -2.47
C GLN A 575 30.75 37.24 -2.38
N GLY A 576 31.85 36.98 -3.10
CA GLY A 576 32.77 38.05 -3.48
C GLY A 576 32.03 39.03 -4.39
N LEU A 577 31.53 40.13 -3.83
CA LEU A 577 31.09 41.30 -4.58
C LEU A 577 32.30 41.83 -5.37
N MET A 578 32.35 41.54 -6.66
CA MET A 578 33.25 42.20 -7.58
C MET A 578 32.59 43.53 -7.98
N GLU A 579 32.89 44.60 -7.25
CA GLU A 579 32.60 45.95 -7.73
C GLU A 579 33.43 46.22 -8.98
N ILE A 580 32.75 46.40 -10.11
CA ILE A 580 33.36 46.91 -11.34
C ILE A 580 33.28 48.43 -11.26
N TYR A 581 34.43 49.09 -11.15
CA TYR A 581 34.58 50.55 -11.30
C TYR A 581 34.54 50.99 -12.76
#